data_AF-A0A3M9NQM4-F1
#
_entry.id   AF-A0A3M9NQM4-F1
#
_cell.length_a   1.000
_cell.length_b   1.000
_cell.length_c   1.000
_cell.angle_alpha   90.00
_cell.angle_beta   90.00
_cell.angle_gamma   90.00
#
_symmetry.space_group_name_H-M   'P 1'
#
loop_
_entity.id
_entity.type
_entity.pdbx_description
1 polymer ?
#
loop_
_entity_poly.entity_id
_entity_poly.type
_entity_poly.pdbx_seq_one_letter_code
_entity_poly.pdbx_strand_id
1 'polypeptide(L)'
;MKYDKDYPDMPTAEEGQPRVSLILPFELKMNHEKSLFDLLTLSANKAEKELRLTYPEERVAPVIKKLRRLIAGIHCRRNNQSICILVSPLTEKVYFFTGTRELKNNFPLF
;
A
#
# COMPACT_ATOMS: atom_id res chain seq x y z
N MET A 1 19.05 4.79 17.68
CA MET A 1 17.58 4.97 17.79
C MET A 1 17.13 4.29 19.09
N LYS A 2 16.36 5.00 19.95
CA LYS A 2 15.92 4.54 21.28
C LYS A 2 14.42 4.17 21.22
N TYR A 3 14.06 3.07 20.56
CA TYR A 3 12.65 2.61 20.54
C TYR A 3 12.44 1.24 21.20
N ASP A 4 13.53 0.59 21.62
CA ASP A 4 13.51 -0.81 22.07
C ASP A 4 13.04 -1.00 23.52
N LYS A 5 13.16 0.03 24.38
CA LYS A 5 12.96 -0.13 25.84
C LYS A 5 11.54 0.10 26.34
N ASP A 6 10.68 0.76 25.57
CA ASP A 6 9.36 1.19 26.05
C ASP A 6 8.23 0.19 25.72
N TYR A 7 8.46 -0.76 24.80
CA TYR A 7 7.45 -1.73 24.37
C TYR A 7 8.08 -3.10 24.07
N PRO A 8 8.35 -3.92 25.11
CA PRO A 8 9.05 -5.21 24.94
C PRO A 8 8.27 -6.24 24.12
N ASP A 9 6.96 -6.06 23.94
CA ASP A 9 6.09 -6.94 23.14
C ASP A 9 5.84 -6.44 21.70
N MET A 10 6.40 -5.28 21.32
CA MET A 10 6.27 -4.78 19.96
C MET A 10 7.31 -5.50 19.09
N PRO A 11 6.89 -6.29 18.07
CA PRO A 11 7.85 -6.97 17.22
C PRO A 11 8.78 -5.93 16.60
N THR A 12 10.08 -6.09 16.85
CA THR A 12 11.10 -5.20 16.30
C THR A 12 11.06 -5.29 14.76
N ALA A 13 11.59 -4.28 14.06
CA ALA A 13 11.61 -4.27 12.60
C ALA A 13 12.31 -5.50 12.00
N GLU A 14 13.17 -6.18 12.78
CA GLU A 14 13.85 -7.42 12.40
C GLU A 14 12.97 -8.68 12.55
N GLU A 15 11.97 -8.65 13.43
CA GLU A 15 10.97 -9.72 13.63
C GLU A 15 9.69 -9.51 12.80
N GLY A 16 9.49 -8.31 12.26
CA GLY A 16 8.37 -7.97 11.40
C GLY A 16 8.32 -8.79 10.10
N GLN A 17 7.11 -9.04 9.61
CA GLN A 17 6.93 -9.51 8.23
C GLN A 17 6.88 -8.30 7.28
N PRO A 18 7.46 -8.38 6.06
CA PRO A 18 7.39 -7.30 5.09
C PRO A 18 5.95 -6.99 4.71
N ARG A 19 5.52 -5.73 4.81
CA ARG A 19 4.17 -5.29 4.46
C ARG A 19 4.23 -4.07 3.58
N VAL A 20 3.30 -3.99 2.63
CA VAL A 20 3.14 -2.82 1.77
C VAL A 20 1.70 -2.34 1.89
N SER A 21 1.54 -1.03 2.11
CA SER A 21 0.28 -0.33 1.99
C SER A 21 0.46 0.79 0.97
N LEU A 22 -0.13 0.64 -0.22
CA LEU A 22 -0.19 1.70 -1.22
C LEU A 22 -1.57 2.34 -1.17
N ILE A 23 -1.62 3.65 -0.94
CA ILE A 23 -2.86 4.43 -0.99
C ILE A 23 -2.68 5.47 -2.08
N LEU A 24 -3.51 5.38 -3.11
CA LEU A 24 -3.51 6.31 -4.22
C LEU A 24 -4.84 7.07 -4.24
N PRO A 25 -4.86 8.36 -3.85
CA PRO A 25 -6.06 9.17 -3.96
C PRO A 25 -6.42 9.36 -5.43
N PHE A 26 -7.72 9.38 -5.73
CA PHE A 26 -8.18 9.73 -7.06
C PHE A 26 -7.91 11.21 -7.35
N GLU A 27 -7.07 11.47 -8.34
CA GLU A 27 -6.89 12.80 -8.92
C GLU A 27 -7.47 12.86 -10.33
N LEU A 28 -8.03 14.01 -10.74
CA LEU A 28 -8.56 14.24 -12.09
C LEU A 28 -7.54 13.94 -13.21
N LYS A 29 -6.24 13.93 -12.90
CA LYS A 29 -5.15 13.58 -13.83
C LYS A 29 -4.95 12.06 -14.02
N MET A 30 -5.62 11.23 -13.22
CA MET A 30 -5.59 9.76 -13.30
C MET A 30 -6.68 9.18 -14.20
N ASN A 31 -7.34 10.01 -15.03
CA ASN A 31 -8.38 9.58 -15.98
C ASN A 31 -7.86 8.62 -17.08
N HIS A 32 -6.55 8.43 -17.18
CA HIS A 32 -5.93 7.49 -18.11
C HIS A 32 -5.36 6.29 -17.36
N GLU A 33 -5.86 5.10 -17.74
CA GLU A 33 -5.45 3.81 -17.19
C GLU A 33 -3.92 3.64 -17.20
N LYS A 34 -3.26 4.00 -18.31
CA LYS A 34 -1.80 3.96 -18.42
C LYS A 34 -1.10 4.79 -17.33
N SER A 35 -1.56 6.02 -17.09
CA SER A 35 -0.96 6.90 -16.08
C SER A 35 -1.17 6.36 -14.66
N LEU A 36 -2.31 5.74 -14.39
CA LEU A 36 -2.54 5.02 -13.14
C LEU A 36 -1.55 3.86 -12.97
N PHE A 37 -1.40 3.02 -14.00
CA PHE A 37 -0.48 1.88 -13.97
C PHE A 37 0.97 2.32 -13.80
N ASP A 38 1.39 3.40 -14.46
CA ASP A 38 2.73 3.97 -14.32
C ASP A 38 2.96 4.44 -12.87
N LEU A 39 1.99 5.11 -12.25
CA LEU A 39 2.08 5.55 -10.85
C LEU A 39 2.13 4.38 -9.88
N LEU A 40 1.25 3.39 -10.03
CA LEU A 40 1.24 2.19 -9.19
C LEU A 40 2.56 1.42 -9.31
N THR A 41 3.12 1.33 -10.51
CA THR A 41 4.41 0.68 -10.77
C THR A 41 5.55 1.44 -10.11
N LEU A 42 5.56 2.78 -10.21
CA LEU A 42 6.54 3.63 -9.54
C LEU A 42 6.48 3.45 -8.02
N SER A 43 5.28 3.47 -7.44
CA SER A 43 5.06 3.25 -6.01
C SER A 43 5.49 1.84 -5.58
N ALA A 44 5.22 0.81 -6.37
CA ALA A 44 5.65 -0.55 -6.09
C ALA A 44 7.18 -0.70 -6.12
N ASN A 45 7.86 -0.08 -7.09
CA ASN A 45 9.32 -0.08 -7.16
C ASN A 45 9.94 0.64 -5.96
N LYS A 46 9.32 1.72 -5.48
CA LYS A 46 9.76 2.41 -4.25
C LYS A 46 9.59 1.51 -3.03
N ALA A 47 8.43 0.88 -2.87
CA ALA A 47 8.17 -0.05 -1.77
C ALA A 47 9.13 -1.25 -1.77
N GLU A 48 9.47 -1.80 -2.95
CA GLU A 48 10.46 -2.86 -3.08
C GLU A 48 11.85 -2.43 -2.60
N LYS A 49 12.29 -1.23 -2.99
CA LYS A 49 13.57 -0.68 -2.53
C LYS A 49 13.58 -0.52 -1.01
N GLU A 50 12.52 0.03 -0.43
CA GLU A 50 12.41 0.24 1.02
C GLU A 50 12.39 -1.08 1.79
N LEU A 51 11.63 -2.08 1.34
CA LEU A 51 11.57 -3.39 2.00
C LEU A 51 12.91 -4.14 1.95
N ARG A 52 13.66 -4.03 0.85
CA ARG A 52 14.99 -4.66 0.72
C ARG A 52 16.04 -4.08 1.66
N LEU A 53 15.84 -2.88 2.20
CA LEU A 53 16.75 -2.30 3.19
C LEU A 53 16.59 -2.94 4.57
N THR A 54 15.43 -3.55 4.84
CA THR A 54 15.09 -4.05 6.19
C THR A 54 14.92 -5.57 6.23
N TYR A 55 14.53 -6.20 5.12
CA TYR A 55 14.23 -7.62 5.07
C TYR A 55 15.06 -8.35 4.01
N PRO A 56 15.43 -9.62 4.25
CA PRO A 56 16.12 -10.43 3.26
C PRO A 56 15.23 -10.68 2.04
N GLU A 57 15.88 -10.85 0.88
CA GLU A 57 15.20 -11.00 -0.41
C GLU A 57 14.14 -12.11 -0.40
N GLU A 58 14.41 -13.22 0.28
CA GLU A 58 13.51 -14.37 0.41
C GLU A 58 12.15 -13.99 1.03
N ARG A 59 12.12 -13.00 1.91
CA ARG A 59 10.89 -12.48 2.53
C ARG A 59 10.24 -11.39 1.67
N VAL A 60 11.04 -10.57 0.97
CA VAL A 60 10.55 -9.45 0.15
C VAL A 60 9.94 -9.93 -1.17
N ALA A 61 10.63 -10.83 -1.88
CA ALA A 61 10.24 -11.34 -3.18
C ALA A 61 8.78 -11.81 -3.26
N PRO A 62 8.25 -12.65 -2.34
CA PRO A 62 6.85 -13.08 -2.40
C PRO A 62 5.86 -11.93 -2.22
N VAL A 63 6.16 -10.95 -1.37
CA VAL A 63 5.31 -9.78 -1.14
C VAL A 63 5.27 -8.88 -2.37
N ILE A 64 6.43 -8.61 -2.98
CA ILE A 64 6.51 -7.79 -4.19
C ILE A 64 5.87 -8.49 -5.38
N LYS A 65 6.04 -9.81 -5.52
CA LYS A 65 5.35 -10.59 -6.54
C LYS A 65 3.82 -10.49 -6.42
N LYS A 66 3.29 -10.60 -5.20
CA LYS A 66 1.86 -10.40 -4.93
C LYS A 66 1.42 -8.98 -5.30
N LEU A 67 2.17 -7.96 -4.86
CA LEU A 67 1.87 -6.56 -5.16
C LEU A 67 1.78 -6.30 -6.66
N ARG A 68 2.79 -6.73 -7.43
CA ARG A 68 2.80 -6.57 -8.90
C ARG A 68 1.65 -7.31 -9.57
N ARG A 69 1.30 -8.51 -9.08
CA ARG A 69 0.13 -9.27 -9.57
C ARG A 69 -1.18 -8.54 -9.30
N LEU A 70 -1.36 -7.97 -8.12
CA LEU A 70 -2.56 -7.17 -7.80
C LEU A 70 -2.65 -5.95 -8.70
N ILE A 71 -1.54 -5.22 -8.87
CA ILE A 71 -1.49 -4.04 -9.74
C ILE A 71 -1.90 -4.41 -11.16
N ALA A 72 -1.32 -5.46 -11.74
CA ALA A 72 -1.67 -5.94 -13.09
C ALA A 72 -3.14 -6.35 -13.25
N GLY A 73 -3.81 -6.73 -12.16
CA GLY A 73 -5.23 -7.10 -12.16
C GLY A 73 -6.20 -5.93 -11.96
N ILE A 74 -5.73 -4.72 -11.67
CA ILE A 74 -6.60 -3.55 -11.47
C ILE A 74 -7.21 -3.13 -12.80
N HIS A 75 -8.53 -3.00 -12.85
CA HIS A 75 -9.26 -2.51 -14.02
C HIS A 75 -9.98 -1.21 -13.64
N CYS A 76 -9.66 -0.13 -14.35
CA CYS A 76 -10.29 1.18 -14.16
C CYS A 76 -11.69 1.22 -14.81
N ARG A 77 -12.69 0.61 -14.18
CA ARG A 77 -14.08 0.67 -14.68
C ARG A 77 -14.85 1.92 -14.26
N ARG A 78 -14.38 2.68 -13.26
CA ARG A 78 -15.11 3.85 -12.71
C ARG A 78 -14.17 5.04 -12.55
N ASN A 79 -14.50 6.13 -13.20
CA ASN A 79 -13.64 7.30 -13.41
C ASN A 79 -13.33 8.15 -12.17
N ASN A 80 -13.62 7.72 -10.93
CA ASN A 80 -13.47 8.55 -9.73
C ASN A 80 -13.24 7.72 -8.45
N GLN A 81 -12.39 6.69 -8.48
CA GLN A 81 -12.13 5.86 -7.30
C GLN A 81 -10.67 5.94 -6.87
N SER A 82 -10.46 6.25 -5.58
CA SER A 82 -9.16 6.07 -4.94
C SER A 82 -8.90 4.59 -4.72
N ILE A 83 -7.65 4.17 -4.74
CA ILE A 83 -7.26 2.76 -4.61
C ILE A 83 -6.40 2.59 -3.36
N CYS A 84 -6.68 1.57 -2.55
CA CYS A 84 -5.74 1.09 -1.54
C CYS A 84 -5.39 -0.36 -1.81
N ILE A 85 -4.09 -0.66 -1.81
CA ILE A 85 -3.56 -2.01 -1.98
C ILE A 85 -2.78 -2.34 -0.70
N LEU A 86 -3.22 -3.40 0.00
CA LEU A 86 -2.59 -3.92 1.19
C LEU A 86 -2.01 -5.30 0.89
N VAL A 87 -0.71 -5.47 1.10
CA VAL A 87 0.00 -6.72 0.85
C VAL A 87 0.88 -7.09 2.04
N SER A 88 0.79 -8.35 2.45
CA SER A 88 1.68 -8.99 3.41
C SER A 88 1.91 -10.45 3.00
N PRO A 89 2.77 -11.21 3.70
CA PRO A 89 2.93 -12.64 3.42
C PRO A 89 1.62 -13.41 3.61
N LEU A 90 0.74 -12.95 4.51
CA LEU A 90 -0.52 -13.62 4.85
C LEU A 90 -1.76 -13.02 4.17
N THR A 91 -1.69 -11.79 3.68
CA THR A 91 -2.87 -11.06 3.19
C THR A 91 -2.61 -10.32 1.89
N GLU A 92 -3.61 -10.30 1.02
CA GLU A 92 -3.66 -9.44 -0.16
C GLU A 92 -5.06 -8.86 -0.29
N LYS A 93 -5.17 -7.52 -0.27
CA LYS A 93 -6.47 -6.83 -0.39
C LYS A 93 -6.34 -5.61 -1.27
N VAL A 94 -7.36 -5.38 -2.10
CA VAL A 94 -7.51 -4.16 -2.89
C VAL A 94 -8.85 -3.54 -2.54
N TYR A 95 -8.84 -2.27 -2.18
CA TYR A 95 -10.01 -1.48 -1.84
C TYR A 95 -10.15 -0.34 -2.84
N PHE A 96 -11.39 -0.07 -3.23
CA PHE A 96 -11.75 1.09 -4.03
C PHE A 96 -12.63 2.01 -3.20
N PHE A 97 -12.22 3.26 -3.04
CA PHE A 97 -13.00 4.27 -2.32
C PHE A 97 -13.57 5.26 -3.31
N THR A 98 -14.84 5.53 -3.19
CA THR A 98 -15.47 6.67 -3.86
C THR A 98 -15.68 7.73 -2.80
N GLY A 99 -15.20 8.95 -3.05
CA GLY A 99 -15.53 10.07 -2.19
C GLY A 99 -17.03 10.34 -2.25
N THR A 100 -17.73 10.22 -1.12
CA THR A 100 -19.02 10.90 -0.94
C THR A 100 -18.74 12.40 -0.83
N ARG A 101 -19.55 13.24 -1.49
CA ARG A 101 -19.41 14.71 -1.39
C ARG A 101 -19.58 15.24 0.04
N GLU A 102 -20.13 14.45 0.94
CA GLU A 102 -20.24 14.78 2.36
C GLU A 102 -18.95 14.40 3.10
N LEU A 103 -18.14 15.40 3.44
CA LEU A 103 -17.06 15.27 4.42
C LEU A 103 -17.68 15.29 5.82
N LYS A 104 -18.11 14.15 6.34
CA LYS A 104 -18.51 14.01 7.75
C LYS A 104 -17.30 13.56 8.56
N ASN A 105 -16.74 14.47 9.37
CA ASN A 105 -15.74 14.10 10.34
C ASN A 105 -16.43 13.52 11.58
N ASN A 106 -16.57 12.19 11.62
CA ASN A 106 -17.20 11.48 12.75
C ASN A 106 -16.20 11.18 13.88
N PHE A 107 -14.97 11.69 13.80
CA PHE A 107 -14.02 11.57 14.90
C PHE A 107 -14.35 12.61 15.97
N PRO A 108 -14.49 12.20 17.24
CA PRO A 108 -14.58 13.17 18.33
C PRO A 108 -13.30 14.00 18.33
N LEU A 109 -13.45 15.31 18.16
CA LEU A 109 -12.42 16.27 18.50
C LEU A 109 -12.34 16.24 20.03
N PHE A 110 -11.31 15.58 20.55
CA PHE A 110 -10.95 15.63 21.96
C PHE A 110 -10.46 17.02 22.33
#